data_AF-A0A534S4T4-F1
#
_entry.id   AF-A0A534S4T4-F1
#
_cell.length_a   1.000
_cell.length_b   1.000
_cell.length_c   1.000
_cell.angle_alpha   90.00
_cell.angle_beta   90.00
_cell.angle_gamma   90.00
#
_symmetry.space_group_name_H-M   'P 1'
#
loop_
_entity.id
_entity.type
_entity.pdbx_description
1 polymer ?
#
loop_
_entity_poly.entity_id
_entity_poly.type
_entity_poly.pdbx_seq_one_letter_code
_entity_poly.pdbx_strand_id
1 'polypeptide(L)'
;MIKLIVVLVMFLWTLVVQTSPARGNEFTVREAKIAEYKKWLDTLGPQGSQYWVRLDARPRPHRLYLGEAFYKADAKSQEQFVDKYSNYLAGHPDKFMLIDLFDAGTSKPVGEYGFGGFKLYRKPLQTTGSSQD
;
A
#
# COMPACT_ATOMS: atom_id res chain seq x y z
N MET A 1 57.88 25.13 -18.37
CA MET A 1 56.71 25.52 -17.54
C MET A 1 55.38 25.09 -18.16
N ILE A 2 55.12 25.28 -19.46
CA ILE A 2 53.84 24.90 -20.11
C ILE A 2 53.50 23.40 -20.00
N LYS A 3 54.49 22.51 -20.08
CA LYS A 3 54.30 21.05 -19.93
C LYS A 3 53.83 20.61 -18.53
N LEU A 4 54.08 21.40 -17.49
CA LEU A 4 53.69 21.07 -16.11
C LEU A 4 52.24 21.49 -15.81
N ILE A 5 51.76 22.55 -16.44
CA ILE A 5 50.40 23.09 -16.27
C ILE A 5 49.37 22.17 -16.95
N VAL A 6 49.71 21.57 -18.10
CA VAL A 6 48.82 20.63 -18.81
C VAL A 6 48.57 19.35 -17.99
N VAL A 7 49.57 18.86 -17.27
CA VAL A 7 49.43 17.67 -16.40
C VAL A 7 48.58 17.98 -15.16
N LEU A 8 48.71 19.18 -14.59
CA LEU A 8 47.95 19.59 -13.41
C LEU A 8 46.46 19.80 -13.74
N VAL A 9 46.17 20.36 -14.93
CA VAL A 9 44.80 20.52 -15.42
C VAL A 9 44.18 19.16 -15.74
N MET A 10 44.91 18.21 -16.35
CA MET A 10 44.40 16.85 -16.58
C MET A 10 44.07 16.09 -15.28
N PHE A 11 44.82 16.33 -14.20
CA PHE A 11 44.55 15.70 -12.90
C PHE A 11 43.33 16.29 -12.18
N LEU A 12 42.93 17.53 -12.49
CA LEU A 12 41.75 18.15 -11.89
C LEU A 12 40.42 17.65 -12.50
N TRP A 13 40.44 17.12 -13.73
CA TRP A 13 39.22 16.64 -14.41
C TRP A 13 38.79 15.24 -13.95
N THR A 14 39.66 14.46 -13.30
CA THR A 14 39.33 13.12 -12.81
C THR A 14 38.62 13.11 -11.45
N LEU A 15 38.55 14.24 -10.74
CA LEU A 15 37.88 14.33 -9.44
C LEU A 15 36.36 14.59 -9.52
N VAL A 16 35.78 14.81 -10.70
CA VAL A 16 34.33 15.07 -10.87
C VAL A 16 33.62 13.87 -11.48
N VAL A 17 33.88 12.68 -10.95
CA VAL A 17 32.94 11.56 -11.09
C VAL A 17 32.50 11.17 -9.69
N GLN A 18 31.68 12.04 -9.08
CA GLN A 18 30.84 11.62 -7.97
C GLN A 18 29.82 10.64 -8.53
N THR A 19 30.15 9.35 -8.46
CA THR A 19 29.15 8.31 -8.63
C THR A 19 28.06 8.60 -7.58
N SER A 20 26.83 8.81 -8.06
CA SER A 20 25.66 8.92 -7.18
C SER A 20 24.97 7.56 -7.13
N PRO A 21 25.42 6.59 -6.30
CA PRO A 21 24.77 5.29 -6.17
C PRO A 21 23.43 5.36 -5.42
N ALA A 22 23.07 6.52 -4.86
CA ALA A 22 21.91 6.66 -3.97
C ALA A 22 20.56 6.30 -4.64
N ARG A 23 20.32 6.72 -5.89
CA ARG A 23 19.04 6.46 -6.57
C ARG A 23 18.80 5.00 -6.94
N GLY A 24 19.85 4.27 -7.31
CA GLY A 24 19.75 2.85 -7.66
C GLY A 24 19.37 1.99 -6.45
N ASN A 25 20.02 2.25 -5.31
CA ASN A 25 19.74 1.54 -4.06
C ASN A 25 18.32 1.83 -3.54
N GLU A 26 17.86 3.09 -3.60
CA GLU A 26 16.51 3.46 -3.20
C GLU A 26 15.42 2.75 -4.02
N PHE A 27 15.60 2.62 -5.33
CA PHE A 27 14.64 1.90 -6.18
C PHE A 27 14.57 0.41 -5.82
N THR A 28 15.72 -0.25 -5.66
CA THR A 28 15.78 -1.66 -5.28
C THR A 28 15.15 -1.91 -3.91
N VAL A 29 15.37 -1.03 -2.93
CA VAL A 29 14.75 -1.12 -1.61
C VAL A 29 13.22 -0.97 -1.70
N ARG A 30 12.73 -0.05 -2.54
CA ARG A 30 11.28 0.15 -2.76
C ARG A 30 10.64 -1.09 -3.37
N GLU A 31 11.21 -1.61 -4.45
CA GLU A 31 10.73 -2.83 -5.12
C GLU A 31 10.69 -4.02 -4.16
N ALA A 32 11.73 -4.21 -3.36
CA ALA A 32 11.79 -5.28 -2.36
C ALA A 32 10.65 -5.17 -1.34
N LYS A 33 10.36 -3.95 -0.85
CA LYS A 33 9.30 -3.70 0.13
C LYS A 33 7.90 -3.89 -0.46
N ILE A 34 7.67 -3.48 -1.71
CA ILE A 34 6.41 -3.74 -2.41
C ILE A 34 6.22 -5.24 -2.66
N ALA A 35 7.28 -5.97 -3.01
CA ALA A 35 7.24 -7.42 -3.15
C ALA A 35 6.92 -8.11 -1.81
N GLU A 36 7.44 -7.62 -0.69
CA GLU A 36 7.09 -8.10 0.65
C GLU A 36 5.61 -7.87 0.96
N TYR A 37 5.08 -6.69 0.67
CA TYR A 37 3.65 -6.40 0.84
C TYR A 37 2.80 -7.34 0.01
N LYS A 38 3.16 -7.57 -1.26
CA LYS A 38 2.45 -8.52 -2.11
C LYS A 38 2.44 -9.92 -1.51
N LYS A 39 3.60 -10.43 -1.08
CA LYS A 39 3.70 -11.77 -0.47
C LYS A 39 2.83 -11.88 0.78
N TRP A 40 2.80 -10.85 1.62
CA TRP A 40 1.94 -10.80 2.79
C TRP A 40 0.45 -10.74 2.42
N LEU A 41 0.07 -9.96 1.41
CA LEU A 41 -1.31 -9.88 0.93
C LEU A 41 -1.79 -11.19 0.30
N ASP A 42 -0.91 -11.91 -0.38
CA ASP A 42 -1.22 -13.21 -0.98
C ASP A 42 -1.62 -14.26 0.10
N THR A 43 -1.12 -14.15 1.35
CA THR A 43 -1.51 -15.05 2.46
C THR A 43 -2.89 -14.75 3.05
N LEU A 44 -3.43 -13.55 2.78
CA LEU A 44 -4.78 -13.10 3.16
C LEU A 44 -5.72 -13.06 1.94
N GLY A 45 -5.23 -13.49 0.78
CA GLY A 45 -5.91 -13.45 -0.51
C GLY A 45 -6.73 -14.72 -0.78
N PRO A 46 -7.13 -14.95 -2.04
CA PRO A 46 -8.21 -15.87 -2.39
C PRO A 46 -8.08 -17.35 -1.99
N GLN A 47 -6.93 -17.83 -1.51
CA GLN A 47 -6.84 -19.13 -0.81
C GLN A 47 -6.00 -19.07 0.48
N GLY A 48 -6.08 -17.93 1.17
CA GLY A 48 -5.74 -17.72 2.59
C GLY A 48 -6.93 -17.09 3.34
N SER A 49 -6.72 -16.42 4.48
CA SER A 49 -7.83 -15.77 5.22
C SER A 49 -8.42 -14.63 4.39
N GLN A 50 -9.57 -14.85 3.73
CA GLN A 50 -10.11 -13.96 2.68
C GLN A 50 -10.52 -12.57 3.20
N TYR A 51 -9.56 -11.64 3.27
CA TYR A 51 -9.79 -10.25 3.70
C TYR A 51 -10.42 -9.40 2.59
N TRP A 52 -10.24 -9.77 1.32
CA TRP A 52 -10.82 -9.09 0.18
C TRP A 52 -11.24 -10.06 -0.92
N VAL A 53 -12.19 -9.62 -1.75
CA VAL A 53 -12.79 -10.42 -2.84
C VAL A 53 -12.43 -9.85 -4.20
N ARG A 54 -12.44 -8.52 -4.34
CA ARG A 54 -12.09 -7.84 -5.59
C ARG A 54 -11.67 -6.40 -5.35
N LEU A 55 -10.93 -5.86 -6.31
CA LEU A 55 -10.62 -4.44 -6.44
C LEU A 55 -11.29 -3.91 -7.70
N ASP A 56 -12.09 -2.85 -7.57
CA ASP A 56 -12.60 -2.12 -8.72
C ASP A 56 -11.72 -0.88 -8.96
N ALA A 57 -11.06 -0.87 -10.11
CA ALA A 57 -10.09 0.13 -10.53
C ALA A 57 -10.71 1.28 -11.35
N ARG A 58 -12.00 1.60 -11.13
CA ARG A 58 -12.64 2.84 -11.59
C ARG A 58 -11.77 4.08 -11.31
N PRO A 59 -11.99 5.21 -12.02
CA PRO A 59 -11.35 6.47 -11.70
C PRO A 59 -11.48 6.75 -10.19
N ARG A 60 -10.35 7.10 -9.57
CA ARG A 60 -10.17 7.15 -8.11
C ARG A 60 -11.33 7.85 -7.38
N PRO A 61 -11.66 7.44 -6.14
CA PRO A 61 -10.97 6.44 -5.31
C PRO A 61 -11.20 4.98 -5.75
N HIS A 62 -10.21 4.12 -5.49
CA HIS A 62 -10.32 2.69 -5.76
C HIS A 62 -11.32 2.04 -4.81
N ARG A 63 -12.09 1.04 -5.26
CA ARG A 63 -13.05 0.35 -4.38
C ARG A 63 -12.53 -1.02 -4.02
N LEU A 64 -12.27 -1.23 -2.73
CA LEU A 64 -11.83 -2.51 -2.20
C LEU A 64 -13.03 -3.23 -1.57
N TYR A 65 -13.36 -4.41 -2.11
CA TYR A 65 -14.47 -5.22 -1.61
C TYR A 65 -13.95 -6.22 -0.58
N LEU A 66 -14.37 -6.05 0.66
CA LEU A 66 -13.89 -6.77 1.83
C LEU A 66 -14.63 -8.10 2.00
N GLY A 67 -13.87 -9.15 2.32
CA GLY A 67 -14.38 -10.49 2.59
C GLY A 67 -14.68 -10.72 4.07
N GLU A 68 -15.25 -11.89 4.38
CA GLU A 68 -15.70 -12.23 5.74
C GLU A 68 -14.57 -12.20 6.78
N ALA A 69 -13.37 -12.66 6.42
CA ALA A 69 -12.26 -12.77 7.36
C ALA A 69 -11.74 -11.40 7.83
N PHE A 70 -11.90 -10.35 7.01
CA PHE A 70 -11.61 -8.97 7.44
C PHE A 70 -12.45 -8.59 8.66
N TYR A 71 -13.74 -8.90 8.65
CA TYR A 71 -14.65 -8.54 9.73
C TYR A 71 -14.46 -9.37 11.01
N LYS A 72 -13.82 -10.54 10.90
CA LYS A 72 -13.46 -11.40 12.05
C LYS A 72 -12.13 -10.99 12.70
N ALA A 73 -11.29 -10.26 11.96
CA ALA A 73 -10.03 -9.75 12.47
C ALA A 73 -10.24 -8.65 13.52
N ASP A 74 -9.26 -8.49 14.41
CA ASP A 74 -9.23 -7.35 15.31
C ASP A 74 -8.98 -6.03 14.55
N ALA A 75 -9.30 -4.90 15.19
CA ALA A 75 -9.22 -3.58 14.56
C ALA A 75 -7.81 -3.22 14.05
N LYS A 76 -6.76 -3.67 14.74
CA LYS A 76 -5.37 -3.41 14.35
C LYS A 76 -5.03 -4.21 13.09
N SER A 77 -5.43 -5.46 13.03
CA SER A 77 -5.25 -6.32 11.85
C SER A 77 -6.01 -5.79 10.63
N GLN A 78 -7.21 -5.23 10.82
CA GLN A 78 -7.98 -4.56 9.77
C GLN A 78 -7.27 -3.32 9.23
N GLU A 79 -6.82 -2.42 10.11
CA GLU A 79 -6.09 -1.21 9.73
C GLU A 79 -4.79 -1.55 8.99
N GLN A 80 -3.99 -2.47 9.53
CA GLN A 80 -2.74 -2.90 8.91
C GLN A 80 -2.95 -3.50 7.52
N PHE A 81 -4.03 -4.24 7.32
CA PHE A 81 -4.40 -4.74 6.01
C PHE A 81 -4.68 -3.61 5.02
N VAL A 82 -5.55 -2.66 5.38
CA VAL A 82 -5.94 -1.59 4.47
C VAL A 82 -4.75 -0.68 4.15
N ASP A 83 -3.91 -0.39 5.14
CA ASP A 83 -2.67 0.37 5.00
C ASP A 83 -1.71 -0.30 4.00
N LYS A 84 -1.33 -1.56 4.25
CA LYS A 84 -0.42 -2.30 3.35
C LYS A 84 -1.00 -2.48 1.95
N TYR A 85 -2.31 -2.75 1.85
CA TYR A 85 -2.98 -2.85 0.56
C TYR A 85 -2.91 -1.53 -0.19
N SER A 86 -3.11 -0.40 0.50
CA SER A 86 -3.01 0.93 -0.08
C SER A 86 -1.61 1.26 -0.61
N ASN A 87 -0.57 0.95 0.17
CA ASN A 87 0.81 1.21 -0.23
C ASN A 87 1.24 0.29 -1.39
N TYR A 88 0.75 -0.95 -1.38
CA TYR A 88 0.89 -1.87 -2.50
C TYR A 88 0.26 -1.30 -3.78
N LEU A 89 -0.97 -0.79 -3.73
CA LEU A 89 -1.61 -0.14 -4.88
C LEU A 89 -0.88 1.13 -5.34
N ALA A 90 -0.28 1.87 -4.41
CA ALA A 90 0.53 3.04 -4.73
C ALA A 90 1.86 2.70 -5.42
N GLY A 91 2.30 1.44 -5.37
CA GLY A 91 3.61 1.00 -5.86
C GLY A 91 4.76 1.70 -5.13
N HIS A 92 4.53 2.21 -3.91
CA HIS A 92 5.53 2.95 -3.15
C HIS A 92 5.30 2.79 -1.64
N PRO A 93 6.32 2.42 -0.85
CA PRO A 93 6.13 2.10 0.57
C PRO A 93 5.74 3.31 1.43
N ASP A 94 6.10 4.52 1.01
CA ASP A 94 5.78 5.76 1.73
C ASP A 94 4.65 6.57 1.09
N LYS A 95 3.94 6.00 0.10
CA LYS A 95 2.75 6.61 -0.49
C LYS A 95 1.58 5.66 -0.35
N PHE A 96 0.39 6.22 -0.35
CA PHE A 96 -0.84 5.46 -0.27
C PHE A 96 -1.81 5.88 -1.36
N MET A 97 -2.72 4.99 -1.70
CA MET A 97 -3.89 5.26 -2.52
C MET A 97 -5.11 5.55 -1.64
N LEU A 98 -6.00 6.42 -2.13
CA LEU A 98 -7.32 6.57 -1.53
C LEU A 98 -8.18 5.36 -1.89
N ILE A 99 -8.75 4.72 -0.88
CA ILE A 99 -9.56 3.51 -1.04
C ILE A 99 -10.90 3.71 -0.35
N ASP A 100 -11.97 3.50 -1.09
CA ASP A 100 -13.29 3.28 -0.52
C ASP A 100 -13.47 1.80 -0.21
N LEU A 101 -13.93 1.50 1.00
CA LEU A 101 -14.14 0.14 1.47
C LEU A 101 -15.59 -0.25 1.26
N PHE A 102 -15.82 -1.38 0.63
CA PHE A 102 -17.13 -1.93 0.34
C PHE A 102 -17.28 -3.31 0.95
N ASP A 103 -18.46 -3.63 1.45
CA ASP A 103 -18.80 -5.00 1.80
C ASP A 103 -19.00 -5.84 0.53
N ALA A 104 -18.33 -6.98 0.40
CA ALA A 104 -18.43 -7.80 -0.81
C ALA A 104 -19.83 -8.40 -1.03
N GLY A 105 -20.54 -8.76 0.05
CA GLY A 105 -21.86 -9.39 -0.04
C GLY A 105 -22.98 -8.41 -0.41
N THR A 106 -22.93 -7.21 0.15
CA THR A 106 -23.98 -6.19 -0.02
C THR A 106 -23.62 -5.09 -1.02
N SER A 107 -22.36 -4.97 -1.41
CA SER A 107 -21.83 -3.86 -2.23
C SER A 107 -22.14 -2.47 -1.65
N LYS A 108 -22.34 -2.37 -0.33
CA LYS A 108 -22.53 -1.11 0.38
C LYS A 108 -21.19 -0.55 0.86
N PRO A 109 -21.03 0.78 0.90
CA PRO A 109 -19.84 1.40 1.48
C PRO A 109 -19.82 1.13 2.99
N VAL A 110 -18.65 0.71 3.50
CA VAL A 110 -18.44 0.37 4.92
C VAL A 110 -17.26 1.10 5.54
N GLY A 111 -16.51 1.87 4.76
CA GLY A 111 -15.40 2.66 5.28
C GLY A 111 -14.59 3.32 4.19
N GLU A 112 -13.49 3.91 4.61
CA GLU A 112 -12.54 4.61 3.75
C GLU A 112 -11.13 4.53 4.34
N TYR A 113 -10.15 4.73 3.47
CA TYR A 113 -8.76 4.92 3.84
C TYR A 113 -8.13 6.04 3.00
N GLY A 114 -7.45 6.96 3.67
CA GLY A 114 -6.79 8.08 3.03
C GLY A 114 -6.15 9.04 4.03
N PHE A 115 -6.21 10.35 3.74
CA PHE A 115 -5.59 11.39 4.57
C PHE A 115 -5.98 11.35 6.06
N GLY A 116 -7.20 10.90 6.38
CA GLY A 116 -7.69 10.77 7.74
C GLY A 116 -7.40 9.41 8.40
N GLY A 117 -6.59 8.57 7.78
CA GLY A 117 -6.33 7.20 8.21
C GLY A 117 -7.47 6.23 7.87
N PHE A 118 -7.42 5.05 8.49
CA PHE A 118 -8.42 4.00 8.35
C PHE A 118 -9.68 4.32 9.16
N LYS A 119 -10.85 4.24 8.51
CA LYS A 119 -12.15 4.44 9.16
C LYS A 119 -13.17 3.44 8.64
N LEU A 120 -13.94 2.86 9.56
CA LEU A 120 -15.15 2.11 9.23
C LEU A 120 -16.38 2.95 9.55
N TYR A 121 -17.30 3.03 8.60
CA TYR A 121 -18.65 3.53 8.83
C TYR A 121 -19.36 2.52 9.72
N ARG A 122 -19.80 2.98 10.89
CA ARG A 122 -20.42 2.18 11.94
C ARG A 122 -21.35 1.12 11.31
N LYS A 123 -21.09 -0.17 11.57
CA LYS A 123 -21.99 -1.26 11.17
C LYS A 123 -23.41 -0.91 11.65
N PRO A 124 -24.46 -1.06 10.82
CA PRO A 124 -25.78 -1.23 11.40
C PRO A 124 -25.66 -2.42 12.35
N LEU A 125 -25.98 -2.22 13.63
CA LEU A 125 -26.20 -3.32 14.54
C LEU A 125 -27.11 -4.30 13.78
N GLN A 126 -26.64 -5.53 13.55
CA GLN A 126 -27.60 -6.58 13.26
C GLN A 126 -28.45 -6.63 14.53
N THR A 127 -29.62 -6.00 14.49
CA THR A 127 -30.72 -6.34 15.36
C THR A 127 -30.98 -7.81 15.10
N THR A 128 -30.34 -8.67 15.89
CA THR A 128 -30.82 -10.01 16.17
C THR A 128 -32.29 -9.83 16.49
N GLY A 129 -33.15 -10.29 15.58
CA GLY A 129 -34.58 -10.27 15.78
C GLY A 129 -34.90 -11.03 17.05
N SER A 130 -35.11 -10.31 18.15
CA SER A 130 -35.99 -10.77 19.21
C SER A 130 -37.40 -10.67 18.66
N SER A 131 -37.81 -11.70 17.93
CA SER A 131 -39.24 -12.03 17.82
C SER A 131 -39.68 -12.51 19.21
N GLN A 132 -40.20 -11.57 19.98
CA GLN A 132 -41.16 -11.80 21.04
C GLN A 132 -42.32 -10.85 20.73
N ASP A 133 -43.29 -11.37 20.00
CA ASP A 133 -44.69 -11.55 20.44
C ASP A 133 -45.49 -12.25 19.32
#